data_AF-A0A380AUS4-F1
#
_entry.id   AF-A0A380AUS4-F1
#
_cell.length_a   1.000
_cell.length_b   1.000
_cell.length_c   1.000
_cell.angle_alpha   90.00
_cell.angle_beta   90.00
_cell.angle_gamma   90.00
#
_symmetry.space_group_name_H-M   'P 1'
#
loop_
_entity.id
_entity.type
_entity.pdbx_description
1 polymer ?
#
loop_
_entity_poly.entity_id
_entity_poly.type
_entity_poly.pdbx_seq_one_letter_code
_entity_poly.pdbx_strand_id
1 'polypeptide(L)'
;MAAITEGEFSVDQGYACGLLLENGGNLRVLEGHRAEKIILDQEGGLLVNGTTSAVVVDEGGELLVYPSGEASNCEINQGGVFMLAGKASDTLLAGGTMNNLGGEDSDTIVENGSIYRLGTDGLQLYSSGKTQNLSVNVGGRAEVHAGTLENAVIQGGTVILLSPTSADENFVVEEDRAPVELTGSVALLDGASMIIGYGAELQQSTITVQQGGVLILDGSTVKGDSVTFIVGNINLNGGKLWLITGAATHVQLKVKRLRGEGAICLQTVKVAPCLY
;
A
#
# COMPACT_ATOMS: atom_id res chain seq x y z
N MET A 1 -29.71 -10.58 -9.23
CA MET A 1 -30.53 -9.84 -10.23
C MET A 1 -29.91 -8.46 -10.26
N ALA A 2 -29.38 -7.98 -11.39
CA ALA A 2 -28.83 -6.63 -11.46
C ALA A 2 -30.00 -5.64 -11.39
N ALA A 3 -29.98 -4.72 -10.43
CA ALA A 3 -30.98 -3.67 -10.33
C ALA A 3 -30.57 -2.46 -11.17
N ILE A 4 -31.57 -1.70 -11.59
CA ILE A 4 -31.46 -0.74 -12.69
C ILE A 4 -31.11 0.63 -12.10
N THR A 5 -29.94 1.19 -12.42
CA THR A 5 -29.67 2.63 -12.28
C THR A 5 -30.34 3.40 -13.42
N GLU A 6 -30.79 4.63 -13.14
CA GLU A 6 -31.29 5.54 -14.17
C GLU A 6 -30.18 5.87 -15.19
N GLY A 7 -30.16 5.12 -16.30
CA GLY A 7 -29.20 5.22 -17.39
C GLY A 7 -29.39 4.09 -18.40
N GLU A 8 -28.88 4.25 -19.62
CA GLU A 8 -28.83 3.12 -20.57
C GLU A 8 -27.81 2.08 -20.08
N PHE A 9 -28.25 0.83 -19.91
CA PHE A 9 -27.36 -0.31 -19.68
C PHE A 9 -27.33 -1.21 -20.91
N SER A 10 -26.21 -1.89 -21.16
CA SER A 10 -26.08 -2.84 -22.28
C SER A 10 -25.23 -4.04 -21.90
N VAL A 11 -25.64 -5.22 -22.35
CA VAL A 11 -24.80 -6.42 -22.39
C VAL A 11 -24.92 -7.04 -23.78
N ASP A 12 -23.91 -6.89 -24.62
CA ASP A 12 -23.91 -7.39 -25.99
C ASP A 12 -22.50 -7.75 -26.46
N GLN A 13 -22.39 -8.82 -27.26
CA GLN A 13 -21.14 -9.31 -27.87
C GLN A 13 -19.91 -9.28 -26.94
N GLY A 14 -20.11 -9.64 -25.66
CA GLY A 14 -19.00 -9.69 -24.73
C GLY A 14 -18.60 -8.37 -24.06
N TYR A 15 -19.42 -7.34 -24.21
CA TYR A 15 -19.28 -6.04 -23.57
C TYR A 15 -20.46 -5.78 -22.63
N ALA A 16 -20.18 -5.39 -21.39
CA ALA A 16 -21.15 -4.93 -20.42
C ALA A 16 -20.92 -3.45 -20.09
N CYS A 17 -21.98 -2.64 -20.00
CA CYS A 17 -21.85 -1.22 -19.70
C CYS A 17 -23.02 -0.70 -18.87
N GLY A 18 -22.74 0.19 -17.91
CA GLY A 18 -23.77 0.94 -17.19
C GLY A 18 -24.58 0.09 -16.21
N LEU A 19 -23.99 -0.95 -15.63
CA LEU A 19 -24.69 -1.84 -14.71
C LEU A 19 -24.52 -1.37 -13.26
N LEU A 20 -25.62 -1.35 -12.51
CA LEU A 20 -25.61 -1.37 -11.06
C LEU A 20 -25.74 -2.82 -10.57
N LEU A 21 -24.79 -3.26 -9.77
CA LEU A 21 -24.81 -4.56 -9.11
C LEU A 21 -25.02 -4.31 -7.62
N GLU A 22 -26.14 -4.81 -7.11
CA GLU A 22 -26.55 -4.69 -5.71
C GLU A 22 -27.31 -5.94 -5.27
N ASN A 23 -27.52 -6.08 -3.96
CA ASN A 23 -28.27 -7.15 -3.32
C ASN A 23 -27.77 -8.55 -3.76
N GLY A 24 -26.45 -8.76 -3.74
CA GLY A 24 -25.81 -10.00 -4.18
C GLY A 24 -25.71 -10.16 -5.71
N GLY A 25 -26.01 -9.12 -6.49
CA GLY A 25 -25.80 -9.10 -7.94
C GLY A 25 -24.33 -9.29 -8.28
N ASN A 26 -24.02 -10.23 -9.18
CA ASN A 26 -22.65 -10.53 -9.56
C ASN A 26 -22.48 -10.52 -11.07
N LEU A 27 -21.41 -9.90 -11.56
CA LEU A 27 -20.96 -10.00 -12.95
C LEU A 27 -19.57 -10.63 -13.00
N ARG A 28 -19.37 -11.61 -13.87
CA ARG A 28 -18.04 -12.13 -14.18
C ARG A 28 -17.64 -11.72 -15.60
N VAL A 29 -16.57 -10.94 -15.70
CA VAL A 29 -15.93 -10.57 -16.96
C VAL A 29 -14.89 -11.64 -17.28
N LEU A 30 -15.17 -12.48 -18.27
CA LEU A 30 -14.22 -13.52 -18.69
C LEU A 30 -13.11 -12.92 -19.56
N GLU A 31 -12.03 -13.67 -19.76
CA GLU A 31 -10.94 -13.27 -20.67
C GLU A 31 -11.49 -12.90 -22.07
N GLY A 32 -10.93 -11.86 -22.68
CA GLY A 32 -11.41 -11.30 -23.96
C GLY A 32 -12.67 -10.44 -23.88
N HIS A 33 -13.35 -10.39 -22.73
CA HIS A 33 -14.54 -9.57 -22.50
C HIS A 33 -14.22 -8.28 -21.75
N ARG A 34 -15.17 -7.35 -21.76
CA ARG A 34 -15.02 -6.02 -21.16
C ARG A 34 -16.26 -5.56 -20.41
N ALA A 35 -16.07 -4.90 -19.27
CA ALA A 35 -17.14 -4.21 -18.54
C ALA A 35 -16.76 -2.75 -18.24
N GLU A 36 -17.64 -1.78 -18.50
CA GLU A 36 -17.36 -0.36 -18.25
C GLU A 36 -18.49 0.29 -17.45
N LYS A 37 -18.16 1.32 -16.65
CA LYS A 37 -19.17 2.11 -15.90
C LYS A 37 -20.07 1.22 -15.04
N ILE A 38 -19.43 0.36 -14.26
CA ILE A 38 -20.13 -0.56 -13.35
C ILE A 38 -20.15 0.09 -11.96
N ILE A 39 -21.30 0.08 -11.31
CA ILE A 39 -21.45 0.51 -9.91
C ILE A 39 -21.70 -0.74 -9.08
N LEU A 40 -20.92 -0.93 -8.02
CA LEU A 40 -21.05 -2.02 -7.06
C LEU A 40 -21.51 -1.44 -5.73
N ASP A 41 -22.67 -1.86 -5.25
CA ASP A 41 -23.25 -1.40 -3.98
C ASP A 41 -23.85 -2.61 -3.25
N GLN A 42 -24.11 -2.53 -1.94
CA GLN A 42 -24.92 -3.51 -1.18
C GLN A 42 -24.70 -4.98 -1.57
N GLU A 43 -23.50 -5.54 -1.33
CA GLU A 43 -23.13 -6.93 -1.69
C GLU A 43 -23.03 -7.21 -3.20
N GLY A 44 -22.95 -6.17 -4.03
CA GLY A 44 -22.68 -6.27 -5.46
C GLY A 44 -21.24 -6.65 -5.75
N GLY A 45 -21.03 -7.62 -6.65
CA GLY A 45 -19.71 -8.15 -6.97
C GLY A 45 -19.34 -8.08 -8.45
N LEU A 46 -18.10 -7.66 -8.74
CA LEU A 46 -17.51 -7.73 -10.09
C LEU A 46 -16.24 -8.58 -10.08
N LEU A 47 -16.27 -9.70 -10.82
CA LEU A 47 -15.18 -10.67 -10.93
C LEU A 47 -14.51 -10.56 -12.30
N VAL A 48 -13.27 -10.09 -12.36
CA VAL A 48 -12.60 -9.68 -13.61
C VAL A 48 -11.45 -10.63 -13.96
N ASN A 49 -11.60 -11.37 -15.05
CA ASN A 49 -10.54 -12.11 -15.75
C ASN A 49 -10.23 -11.50 -17.13
N GLY A 50 -11.13 -10.63 -17.63
CA GLY A 50 -10.94 -9.79 -18.82
C GLY A 50 -10.56 -8.36 -18.44
N THR A 51 -11.26 -7.37 -19.00
CA THR A 51 -10.96 -5.94 -18.74
C THR A 51 -12.13 -5.21 -18.11
N THR A 52 -11.86 -4.26 -17.22
CA THR A 52 -12.88 -3.33 -16.74
C THR A 52 -12.35 -1.90 -16.61
N SER A 53 -13.24 -0.91 -16.72
CA SER A 53 -12.87 0.47 -16.45
C SER A 53 -14.04 1.30 -15.93
N ALA A 54 -13.72 2.42 -15.25
CA ALA A 54 -14.73 3.31 -14.66
C ALA A 54 -15.67 2.57 -13.69
N VAL A 55 -15.10 1.69 -12.86
CA VAL A 55 -15.87 0.99 -11.82
C VAL A 55 -15.95 1.89 -10.59
N VAL A 56 -17.16 2.08 -10.07
CA VAL A 56 -17.41 2.72 -8.78
C VAL A 56 -17.79 1.63 -7.78
N VAL A 57 -17.11 1.59 -6.65
CA VAL A 57 -17.33 0.59 -5.59
C VAL A 57 -17.77 1.33 -4.33
N ASP A 58 -19.06 1.28 -4.04
CA ASP A 58 -19.72 1.90 -2.89
C ASP A 58 -19.83 0.93 -1.70
N GLU A 59 -20.56 1.31 -0.66
CA GLU A 59 -20.64 0.58 0.61
C GLU A 59 -21.11 -0.87 0.41
N GLY A 60 -20.24 -1.83 0.77
CA GLY A 60 -20.52 -3.25 0.63
C GLY A 60 -20.38 -3.80 -0.80
N GLY A 61 -19.99 -2.98 -1.78
CA GLY A 61 -19.58 -3.42 -3.11
C GLY A 61 -18.17 -4.03 -3.11
N GLU A 62 -17.93 -4.99 -4.00
CA GLU A 62 -16.67 -5.72 -4.07
C GLU A 62 -16.16 -5.91 -5.51
N LEU A 63 -14.99 -5.36 -5.79
CA LEU A 63 -14.25 -5.58 -7.04
C LEU A 63 -13.14 -6.62 -6.83
N LEU A 64 -13.17 -7.72 -7.59
CA LEU A 64 -12.09 -8.72 -7.65
C LEU A 64 -11.47 -8.74 -9.04
N VAL A 65 -10.17 -8.43 -9.12
CA VAL A 65 -9.39 -8.55 -10.36
C VAL A 65 -8.42 -9.72 -10.22
N TYR A 66 -8.67 -10.78 -10.99
CA TYR A 66 -7.87 -12.00 -11.01
C TYR A 66 -6.56 -11.81 -11.80
N PRO A 67 -5.59 -12.74 -11.72
CA PRO A 67 -4.26 -12.56 -12.34
C PRO A 67 -4.23 -12.20 -13.83
N SER A 68 -5.21 -12.62 -14.63
CA SER A 68 -5.32 -12.26 -16.06
C SER A 68 -6.14 -10.99 -16.31
N GLY A 69 -6.77 -10.46 -15.27
CA GLY A 69 -7.69 -9.33 -15.35
C GLY A 69 -6.99 -7.99 -15.24
N GLU A 70 -7.59 -6.98 -15.85
CA GLU A 70 -7.11 -5.60 -15.80
C GLU A 70 -8.27 -4.66 -15.44
N ALA A 71 -8.02 -3.74 -14.51
CA ALA A 71 -8.93 -2.68 -14.13
C ALA A 71 -8.28 -1.31 -14.31
N SER A 72 -9.03 -0.29 -14.69
CA SER A 72 -8.52 1.08 -14.83
C SER A 72 -9.56 2.12 -14.43
N ASN A 73 -9.11 3.26 -13.91
CA ASN A 73 -9.99 4.36 -13.54
C ASN A 73 -11.09 3.92 -12.56
N CYS A 74 -10.69 3.24 -11.49
CA CYS A 74 -11.61 2.74 -10.46
C CYS A 74 -11.71 3.73 -9.30
N GLU A 75 -12.91 3.92 -8.77
CA GLU A 75 -13.17 4.72 -7.57
C GLU A 75 -13.74 3.82 -6.47
N ILE A 76 -13.02 3.72 -5.36
CA ILE A 76 -13.38 2.87 -4.22
C ILE A 76 -13.79 3.79 -3.07
N ASN A 77 -15.09 3.94 -2.91
CA ASN A 77 -15.73 4.82 -1.94
C ASN A 77 -15.81 4.18 -0.55
N GLN A 78 -16.29 4.96 0.41
CA GLN A 78 -16.45 4.52 1.79
C GLN A 78 -17.21 3.19 1.90
N GLY A 79 -16.57 2.19 2.50
CA GLY A 79 -17.13 0.85 2.68
C GLY A 79 -17.00 -0.07 1.46
N GLY A 80 -16.50 0.42 0.33
CA GLY A 80 -16.18 -0.40 -0.84
C GLY A 80 -14.84 -1.13 -0.71
N VAL A 81 -14.74 -2.29 -1.35
CA VAL A 81 -13.54 -3.16 -1.30
C VAL A 81 -13.04 -3.50 -2.70
N PHE A 82 -11.73 -3.36 -2.91
CA PHE A 82 -11.04 -3.81 -4.10
C PHE A 82 -9.95 -4.83 -3.74
N MET A 83 -10.08 -6.08 -4.22
CA MET A 83 -9.05 -7.11 -4.17
C MET A 83 -8.38 -7.28 -5.54
N LEU A 84 -7.06 -7.07 -5.57
CA LEU A 84 -6.27 -7.09 -6.80
C LEU A 84 -5.23 -8.22 -6.78
N ALA A 85 -5.31 -9.10 -7.77
CA ALA A 85 -4.27 -10.08 -8.10
C ALA A 85 -3.77 -9.95 -9.57
N GLY A 86 -4.50 -9.23 -10.42
CA GLY A 86 -4.11 -8.88 -11.79
C GLY A 86 -3.45 -7.50 -11.85
N LYS A 87 -3.92 -6.64 -12.76
CA LYS A 87 -3.41 -5.28 -12.93
C LYS A 87 -4.46 -4.21 -12.65
N ALA A 88 -4.02 -3.10 -12.06
CA ALA A 88 -4.83 -1.90 -11.90
C ALA A 88 -4.06 -0.63 -12.31
N SER A 89 -4.76 0.35 -12.87
CA SER A 89 -4.22 1.71 -13.04
C SER A 89 -5.25 2.76 -12.62
N ASP A 90 -4.77 3.96 -12.26
CA ASP A 90 -5.61 5.14 -12.03
C ASP A 90 -6.72 4.87 -11.00
N THR A 91 -6.37 4.26 -9.88
CA THR A 91 -7.35 3.91 -8.83
C THR A 91 -7.41 5.00 -7.77
N LEU A 92 -8.59 5.55 -7.52
CA LEU A 92 -8.86 6.45 -6.40
C LEU A 92 -9.51 5.68 -5.24
N LEU A 93 -8.91 5.75 -4.06
CA LEU A 93 -9.52 5.30 -2.81
C LEU A 93 -10.03 6.52 -2.03
N ALA A 94 -11.34 6.67 -1.92
CA ALA A 94 -12.03 7.80 -1.29
C ALA A 94 -12.90 7.33 -0.09
N GLY A 95 -12.25 6.77 0.93
CA GLY A 95 -12.85 6.13 2.11
C GLY A 95 -12.90 4.60 2.05
N GLY A 96 -12.58 4.01 0.90
CA GLY A 96 -12.62 2.57 0.66
C GLY A 96 -11.33 1.83 1.04
N THR A 97 -11.32 0.52 0.78
CA THR A 97 -10.13 -0.32 1.00
C THR A 97 -9.69 -1.02 -0.29
N MET A 98 -8.39 -1.01 -0.54
CA MET A 98 -7.77 -1.84 -1.58
C MET A 98 -6.73 -2.76 -0.97
N ASN A 99 -6.77 -4.04 -1.35
CA ASN A 99 -5.74 -5.03 -1.01
C ASN A 99 -5.12 -5.55 -2.32
N ASN A 100 -3.87 -5.17 -2.59
CA ASN A 100 -3.06 -5.75 -3.65
C ASN A 100 -2.42 -7.06 -3.14
N LEU A 101 -2.99 -8.18 -3.56
CA LEU A 101 -2.70 -9.55 -3.16
C LEU A 101 -1.72 -10.23 -4.13
N GLY A 102 -0.69 -9.50 -4.56
CA GLY A 102 0.35 -10.01 -5.45
C GLY A 102 0.22 -9.59 -6.92
N GLY A 103 -0.70 -8.66 -7.22
CA GLY A 103 -0.85 -8.01 -8.52
C GLY A 103 0.02 -6.75 -8.67
N GLU A 104 -0.23 -6.00 -9.74
CA GLU A 104 0.48 -4.76 -10.07
C GLU A 104 -0.50 -3.59 -10.17
N ASP A 105 -0.36 -2.58 -9.32
CA ASP A 105 -1.10 -1.32 -9.44
C ASP A 105 -0.20 -0.13 -9.77
N SER A 106 -0.75 0.86 -10.46
CA SER A 106 -0.06 2.10 -10.82
C SER A 106 -0.98 3.31 -10.67
N ASP A 107 -0.39 4.44 -10.29
CA ASP A 107 -1.09 5.73 -10.15
C ASP A 107 -2.29 5.64 -9.19
N THR A 108 -2.14 4.86 -8.12
CA THR A 108 -3.13 4.73 -7.04
C THR A 108 -3.08 5.94 -6.11
N ILE A 109 -4.24 6.54 -5.83
CA ILE A 109 -4.42 7.67 -4.90
C ILE A 109 -5.18 7.19 -3.67
N VAL A 110 -4.63 7.46 -2.48
CA VAL A 110 -5.17 7.03 -1.19
C VAL A 110 -5.48 8.26 -0.34
N GLU A 111 -6.77 8.49 -0.03
CA GLU A 111 -7.20 9.68 0.71
C GLU A 111 -8.44 9.45 1.58
N ASN A 112 -8.85 10.45 2.36
CA ASN A 112 -10.16 10.48 3.05
C ASN A 112 -10.49 9.25 3.92
N GLY A 113 -9.51 8.75 4.70
CA GLY A 113 -9.71 7.60 5.57
C GLY A 113 -9.50 6.24 4.89
N SER A 114 -9.17 6.24 3.59
CA SER A 114 -8.88 5.02 2.84
C SER A 114 -7.71 4.22 3.39
N ILE A 115 -7.78 2.92 3.17
CA ILE A 115 -6.70 1.99 3.47
C ILE A 115 -6.26 1.27 2.20
N TYR A 116 -4.99 1.44 1.84
CA TYR A 116 -4.33 0.64 0.83
C TYR A 116 -3.42 -0.39 1.52
N ARG A 117 -3.49 -1.66 1.09
CA ARG A 117 -2.58 -2.71 1.54
C ARG A 117 -1.87 -3.35 0.37
N LEU A 118 -0.55 -3.51 0.49
CA LEU A 118 0.26 -4.26 -0.46
C LEU A 118 0.82 -5.52 0.19
N GLY A 119 0.65 -6.65 -0.49
CA GLY A 119 1.34 -7.88 -0.18
C GLY A 119 0.73 -8.68 0.97
N THR A 120 -0.52 -8.41 1.37
CA THR A 120 -1.23 -9.22 2.38
C THR A 120 -2.75 -9.09 2.30
N ASP A 121 -3.45 -10.15 2.68
CA ASP A 121 -4.88 -10.19 3.00
C ASP A 121 -5.14 -10.21 4.52
N GLY A 122 -4.08 -10.10 5.33
CA GLY A 122 -4.11 -10.26 6.79
C GLY A 122 -3.91 -11.71 7.28
N LEU A 123 -3.89 -12.69 6.38
CA LEU A 123 -3.65 -14.10 6.70
C LEU A 123 -2.31 -14.60 6.17
N GLN A 124 -1.92 -14.16 4.97
CA GLN A 124 -0.67 -14.55 4.32
C GLN A 124 0.00 -13.37 3.61
N LEU A 125 1.17 -13.62 3.04
CA LEU A 125 1.98 -12.62 2.34
C LEU A 125 2.10 -12.93 0.86
N TYR A 126 2.13 -11.87 0.06
CA TYR A 126 2.22 -11.91 -1.40
C TYR A 126 3.40 -11.07 -1.87
N SER A 127 4.59 -11.67 -1.94
CA SER A 127 5.83 -10.96 -2.29
C SER A 127 5.93 -10.54 -3.76
N SER A 128 5.07 -11.05 -4.63
CA SER A 128 5.01 -10.62 -6.04
C SER A 128 4.31 -9.28 -6.23
N GLY A 129 3.66 -8.74 -5.19
CA GLY A 129 2.90 -7.51 -5.28
C GLY A 129 3.78 -6.32 -5.66
N LYS A 130 3.27 -5.47 -6.54
CA LYS A 130 3.94 -4.24 -6.96
C LYS A 130 2.96 -3.07 -6.97
N THR A 131 3.41 -1.92 -6.50
CA THR A 131 2.75 -0.64 -6.73
C THR A 131 3.74 0.39 -7.28
N GLN A 132 3.28 1.20 -8.22
CA GLN A 132 4.05 2.29 -8.81
C GLN A 132 3.32 3.63 -8.69
N ASN A 133 4.05 4.70 -8.34
CA ASN A 133 3.54 6.07 -8.26
C ASN A 133 2.39 6.24 -7.24
N LEU A 134 2.53 5.64 -6.07
CA LEU A 134 1.51 5.73 -5.02
C LEU A 134 1.42 7.15 -4.46
N SER A 135 0.22 7.74 -4.45
CA SER A 135 -0.06 9.00 -3.78
C SER A 135 -0.86 8.75 -2.50
N VAL A 136 -0.36 9.23 -1.36
CA VAL A 136 -1.03 9.08 -0.06
C VAL A 136 -1.28 10.45 0.54
N ASN A 137 -2.51 10.93 0.38
CA ASN A 137 -2.94 12.26 0.78
C ASN A 137 -3.47 12.28 2.21
N VAL A 138 -3.94 13.45 2.65
CA VAL A 138 -4.49 13.69 3.99
C VAL A 138 -5.57 12.65 4.32
N GLY A 139 -5.41 12.00 5.48
CA GLY A 139 -6.32 10.97 5.96
C GLY A 139 -6.15 9.60 5.29
N GLY A 140 -5.37 9.48 4.21
CA GLY A 140 -5.04 8.20 3.59
C GLY A 140 -3.98 7.43 4.35
N ARG A 141 -4.09 6.10 4.33
CA ARG A 141 -3.12 5.18 4.95
C ARG A 141 -2.73 4.06 3.99
N ALA A 142 -1.43 3.90 3.76
CA ALA A 142 -0.89 2.75 3.02
C ALA A 142 -0.07 1.84 3.95
N GLU A 143 -0.31 0.53 3.86
CA GLU A 143 0.40 -0.51 4.61
C GLU A 143 1.04 -1.50 3.64
N VAL A 144 2.36 -1.58 3.62
CA VAL A 144 3.12 -2.49 2.77
C VAL A 144 3.71 -3.61 3.63
N HIS A 145 3.28 -4.84 3.36
CA HIS A 145 3.66 -6.02 4.14
C HIS A 145 4.57 -6.98 3.37
N ALA A 146 4.51 -6.98 2.04
CA ALA A 146 5.45 -7.69 1.16
C ALA A 146 5.42 -7.07 -0.23
N GLY A 147 6.45 -7.29 -1.04
CA GLY A 147 6.51 -6.82 -2.42
C GLY A 147 7.18 -5.45 -2.57
N THR A 148 6.97 -4.80 -3.72
CA THR A 148 7.71 -3.60 -4.13
C THR A 148 6.83 -2.35 -4.16
N LEU A 149 7.25 -1.31 -3.45
CA LEU A 149 6.76 0.06 -3.59
C LEU A 149 7.78 0.87 -4.41
N GLU A 150 7.41 1.24 -5.63
CA GLU A 150 8.24 2.03 -6.54
C GLU A 150 7.66 3.44 -6.73
N ASN A 151 8.36 4.46 -6.25
CA ASN A 151 7.92 5.86 -6.24
C ASN A 151 6.67 6.12 -5.38
N ALA A 152 6.75 7.13 -4.51
CA ALA A 152 5.59 7.55 -3.73
C ALA A 152 5.63 9.05 -3.39
N VAL A 153 4.45 9.67 -3.33
CA VAL A 153 4.26 11.03 -2.80
C VAL A 153 3.29 10.96 -1.64
N ILE A 154 3.76 11.34 -0.45
CA ILE A 154 2.99 11.32 0.78
C ILE A 154 2.74 12.77 1.19
N GLN A 155 1.49 13.20 1.21
CA GLN A 155 1.08 14.57 1.51
C GLN A 155 0.04 14.59 2.62
N GLY A 156 0.49 14.70 3.87
CA GLY A 156 -0.37 14.63 5.06
C GLY A 156 -0.94 13.25 5.37
N GLY A 157 -0.65 12.25 4.53
CA GLY A 157 -1.01 10.85 4.74
C GLY A 157 0.02 10.07 5.56
N THR A 158 -0.28 8.79 5.81
CA THR A 158 0.60 7.88 6.53
C THR A 158 0.95 6.66 5.69
N VAL A 159 2.24 6.36 5.59
CA VAL A 159 2.74 5.13 4.96
C VAL A 159 3.50 4.31 5.98
N ILE A 160 3.20 3.02 6.02
CA ILE A 160 3.80 2.06 6.94
C ILE A 160 4.35 0.90 6.10
N LEU A 161 5.67 0.69 6.15
CA LEU A 161 6.36 -0.45 5.56
C LEU A 161 6.74 -1.37 6.71
N LEU A 162 6.19 -2.57 6.72
CA LEU A 162 6.49 -3.59 7.71
C LEU A 162 6.87 -4.85 6.95
N SER A 163 8.16 -5.16 6.88
CA SER A 163 8.57 -6.46 6.35
C SER A 163 8.49 -7.50 7.47
N PRO A 164 7.53 -8.43 7.50
CA PRO A 164 7.47 -9.47 8.52
C PRO A 164 8.57 -10.53 8.28
N THR A 165 9.83 -10.13 8.32
CA THR A 165 10.97 -11.04 8.39
C THR A 165 11.28 -11.30 9.86
N SER A 166 10.90 -12.49 10.34
CA SER A 166 11.20 -13.08 11.66
C SER A 166 10.69 -12.38 12.93
N ALA A 167 9.43 -11.92 12.95
CA ALA A 167 8.80 -11.45 14.19
C ALA A 167 8.22 -12.58 15.08
N ASP A 168 7.98 -13.79 14.55
CA ASP A 168 7.46 -14.92 15.31
C ASP A 168 8.13 -16.23 14.86
N GLU A 169 8.53 -17.04 15.83
CA GLU A 169 9.07 -18.39 15.65
C GLU A 169 8.00 -19.32 15.04
N ASN A 170 6.72 -18.94 15.15
CA ASN A 170 5.59 -19.60 14.50
C ASN A 170 5.30 -19.08 13.08
N PHE A 171 5.93 -17.98 12.66
CA PHE A 171 5.82 -17.44 11.30
C PHE A 171 7.05 -17.88 10.49
N VAL A 172 7.02 -19.15 10.07
CA VAL A 172 8.01 -19.70 9.16
C VAL A 172 7.80 -19.08 7.78
N VAL A 173 8.46 -17.94 7.53
CA VAL A 173 8.77 -17.56 6.15
C VAL A 173 9.94 -18.45 5.76
N GLU A 174 9.67 -19.47 4.95
CA GLU A 174 10.71 -20.31 4.35
C GLU A 174 11.74 -19.36 3.72
N GLU A 175 12.94 -19.33 4.29
CA GLU A 175 14.12 -18.57 3.87
C GLU A 175 13.86 -17.27 3.05
N ASP A 176 13.98 -16.12 3.70
CA ASP A 176 14.73 -14.97 3.13
C ASP A 176 14.20 -14.34 1.82
N ARG A 177 12.90 -14.38 1.50
CA ARG A 177 12.40 -13.92 0.16
C ARG A 177 11.04 -13.19 0.09
N ALA A 178 10.50 -12.71 1.20
CA ALA A 178 9.35 -11.79 1.13
C ALA A 178 9.66 -10.40 1.71
N PRO A 179 10.84 -9.78 1.43
CA PRO A 179 11.11 -8.45 1.94
C PRO A 179 10.16 -7.43 1.31
N VAL A 180 9.86 -6.39 2.06
CA VAL A 180 9.36 -5.15 1.48
C VAL A 180 10.53 -4.46 0.78
N GLU A 181 10.40 -4.17 -0.50
CA GLU A 181 11.36 -3.38 -1.27
C GLU A 181 10.82 -1.96 -1.49
N LEU A 182 11.63 -0.96 -1.16
CA LEU A 182 11.36 0.44 -1.48
C LEU A 182 12.37 0.92 -2.53
N THR A 183 11.86 1.27 -3.70
CA THR A 183 12.68 1.71 -4.82
C THR A 183 12.21 3.05 -5.36
N GLY A 184 13.05 3.69 -6.19
CA GLY A 184 12.70 4.96 -6.81
C GLY A 184 12.68 6.14 -5.83
N SER A 185 11.85 7.15 -6.11
CA SER A 185 11.80 8.40 -5.38
C SER A 185 10.60 8.48 -4.45
N VAL A 186 10.84 8.76 -3.17
CA VAL A 186 9.78 8.95 -2.18
C VAL A 186 9.84 10.37 -1.64
N ALA A 187 8.72 11.08 -1.64
CA ALA A 187 8.62 12.43 -1.09
C ALA A 187 7.63 12.46 0.08
N LEU A 188 8.08 12.92 1.25
CA LEU A 188 7.26 13.20 2.42
C LEU A 188 7.05 14.72 2.49
N LEU A 189 5.81 15.16 2.30
CA LEU A 189 5.37 16.56 2.27
C LEU A 189 4.52 16.88 3.52
N ASP A 190 4.25 18.15 3.78
CA ASP A 190 3.37 18.72 4.81
C ASP A 190 2.56 17.71 5.66
N GLY A 191 3.05 17.40 6.87
CA GLY A 191 2.36 16.54 7.84
C GLY A 191 2.41 15.04 7.55
N ALA A 192 3.11 14.62 6.49
CA ALA A 192 3.29 13.22 6.15
C ALA A 192 4.13 12.47 7.18
N SER A 193 3.77 11.22 7.41
CA SER A 193 4.56 10.26 8.19
C SER A 193 4.83 9.02 7.37
N MET A 194 6.10 8.60 7.33
CA MET A 194 6.49 7.28 6.83
C MET A 194 7.21 6.51 7.92
N ILE A 195 6.69 5.34 8.27
CA ILE A 195 7.30 4.42 9.23
C ILE A 195 7.81 3.23 8.44
N ILE A 196 9.10 2.94 8.57
CA ILE A 196 9.73 1.79 7.95
C ILE A 196 10.30 0.94 9.07
N GLY A 197 9.61 -0.16 9.36
CA GLY A 197 10.04 -1.17 10.31
C GLY A 197 10.47 -2.43 9.59
N TYR A 198 11.35 -3.20 10.25
CA TYR A 198 11.76 -4.57 9.87
C TYR A 198 12.34 -4.73 8.46
N GLY A 199 13.58 -5.22 8.34
CA GLY A 199 14.09 -5.97 7.16
C GLY A 199 13.91 -5.41 5.74
N ALA A 200 13.36 -4.21 5.56
CA ALA A 200 12.98 -3.67 4.27
C ALA A 200 14.24 -3.27 3.49
N GLU A 201 14.24 -3.56 2.20
CA GLU A 201 15.34 -3.21 1.30
C GLU A 201 15.13 -1.80 0.75
N LEU A 202 15.94 -0.85 1.23
CA LEU A 202 15.80 0.57 0.90
C LEU A 202 16.97 1.09 0.06
N GLN A 203 17.92 0.23 -0.33
CA GLN A 203 19.20 0.61 -0.96
C GLN A 203 19.01 1.26 -2.34
N GLN A 204 17.88 1.01 -2.99
CA GLN A 204 17.50 1.58 -4.28
C GLN A 204 16.58 2.81 -4.17
N SER A 205 16.23 3.23 -2.94
CA SER A 205 15.37 4.39 -2.72
C SER A 205 16.13 5.71 -2.67
N THR A 206 15.43 6.80 -2.99
CA THR A 206 15.79 8.17 -2.64
C THR A 206 14.62 8.77 -1.88
N ILE A 207 14.77 8.96 -0.58
CA ILE A 207 13.73 9.52 0.29
C ILE A 207 14.00 11.00 0.53
N THR A 208 13.05 11.86 0.23
CA THR A 208 13.09 13.30 0.46
C THR A 208 12.07 13.67 1.53
N VAL A 209 12.54 14.24 2.63
CA VAL A 209 11.68 14.65 3.76
C VAL A 209 11.63 16.17 3.81
N GLN A 210 10.51 16.75 3.38
CA GLN A 210 10.27 18.19 3.41
C GLN A 210 9.90 18.66 4.82
N GLN A 211 9.84 19.98 5.00
CA GLN A 211 9.37 20.60 6.23
C GLN A 211 8.00 20.04 6.65
N GLY A 212 7.89 19.68 7.93
CA GLY A 212 6.67 19.05 8.47
C GLY A 212 6.55 17.55 8.22
N GLY A 213 7.32 16.98 7.27
CA GLY A 213 7.39 15.54 7.04
C GLY A 213 8.25 14.81 8.08
N VAL A 214 7.88 13.56 8.37
CA VAL A 214 8.58 12.70 9.34
C VAL A 214 8.85 11.32 8.75
N LEU A 215 10.13 10.95 8.63
CA LEU A 215 10.57 9.59 8.35
C LEU A 215 10.97 8.92 9.66
N ILE A 216 10.48 7.71 9.91
CA ILE A 216 10.83 6.89 11.06
C ILE A 216 11.42 5.59 10.54
N LEU A 217 12.67 5.30 10.91
CA LEU A 217 13.28 4.00 10.74
C LEU A 217 13.22 3.27 12.08
N ASP A 218 12.38 2.26 12.15
CA ASP A 218 12.06 1.54 13.38
C ASP A 218 12.78 0.18 13.42
N GLY A 219 13.78 0.09 14.28
CA GLY A 219 14.52 -1.12 14.61
C GLY A 219 14.24 -1.63 16.02
N SER A 220 13.10 -1.26 16.62
CA SER A 220 12.75 -1.62 18.00
C SER A 220 12.64 -3.12 18.24
N THR A 221 12.32 -3.89 17.21
CA THR A 221 12.16 -5.35 17.23
C THR A 221 13.38 -6.13 16.74
N VAL A 222 14.42 -5.43 16.27
CA VAL A 222 15.66 -6.07 15.80
C VAL A 222 16.34 -6.76 16.99
N LYS A 223 16.61 -8.07 16.85
CA LYS A 223 17.31 -8.85 17.88
C LYS A 223 18.79 -8.49 17.92
N GLY A 224 19.34 -8.39 19.14
CA GLY A 224 20.76 -8.12 19.39
C GLY A 224 21.05 -6.70 19.85
N ASP A 225 22.32 -6.40 20.07
CA ASP A 225 22.78 -5.12 20.63
C ASP A 225 23.13 -4.09 19.54
N SER A 226 23.11 -4.49 18.28
CA SER A 226 23.46 -3.66 17.13
C SER A 226 22.31 -3.57 16.12
N VAL A 227 21.94 -2.35 15.74
CA VAL A 227 20.95 -2.08 14.69
C VAL A 227 21.63 -1.27 13.59
N THR A 228 21.54 -1.77 12.35
CA THR A 228 22.03 -1.04 11.17
C THR A 228 20.87 -0.79 10.23
N PHE A 229 20.54 0.48 10.01
CA PHE A 229 19.64 0.91 8.96
C PHE A 229 20.44 1.15 7.68
N ILE A 230 19.98 0.60 6.56
CA ILE A 230 20.62 0.79 5.25
C ILE A 230 19.61 1.42 4.31
N VAL A 231 19.89 2.63 3.85
CA VAL A 231 19.02 3.39 2.94
C VAL A 231 19.84 3.83 1.73
N GLY A 232 19.21 3.97 0.57
CA GLY A 232 19.85 4.51 -0.63
C GLY A 232 20.29 5.96 -0.41
N ASN A 233 19.42 6.92 -0.71
CA ASN A 233 19.70 8.34 -0.47
C ASN A 233 18.64 8.95 0.45
N ILE A 234 19.07 9.87 1.32
CA ILE A 234 18.18 10.68 2.15
C ILE A 234 18.45 12.16 1.88
N ASN A 235 17.40 12.90 1.53
CA ASN A 235 17.41 14.35 1.38
C ASN A 235 16.53 14.95 2.47
N LEU A 236 17.09 15.78 3.36
CA LEU A 236 16.33 16.51 4.36
C LEU A 236 16.15 17.96 3.88
N ASN A 237 14.91 18.43 3.79
CA ASN A 237 14.57 19.79 3.38
C ASN A 237 13.66 20.44 4.45
N GLY A 238 14.12 20.47 5.69
CA GLY A 238 13.41 20.94 6.88
C GLY A 238 12.68 19.84 7.67
N GLY A 239 12.66 18.61 7.15
CA GLY A 239 11.99 17.46 7.76
C GLY A 239 12.75 16.79 8.89
N LYS A 240 12.14 15.74 9.47
CA LYS A 240 12.72 14.94 10.56
C LYS A 240 12.93 13.49 10.14
N LEU A 241 14.08 12.95 10.51
CA LEU A 241 14.37 11.51 10.48
C LEU A 241 14.52 11.01 11.92
N TRP A 242 13.74 10.01 12.31
CA TRP A 242 13.89 9.29 13.57
C TRP A 242 14.52 7.93 13.34
N LEU A 243 15.51 7.61 14.15
CA LEU A 243 16.04 6.26 14.34
C LEU A 243 15.51 5.78 15.69
N ILE A 244 14.65 4.78 15.67
CA ILE A 244 14.06 4.21 16.89
C ILE A 244 14.61 2.81 17.08
N THR A 245 15.11 2.51 18.27
CA THR A 245 15.57 1.18 18.64
C THR A 245 15.11 0.82 20.05
N GLY A 246 15.09 -0.48 20.34
CA GLY A 246 14.83 -1.00 21.67
C GLY A 246 16.08 -0.84 22.55
N ALA A 247 16.58 -1.95 23.07
CA ALA A 247 17.74 -1.97 23.98
C ALA A 247 19.11 -1.86 23.27
N ALA A 248 19.15 -1.71 21.94
CA ALA A 248 20.40 -1.67 21.18
C ALA A 248 21.31 -0.50 21.62
N THR A 249 22.56 -0.80 21.95
CA THR A 249 23.56 0.22 22.31
C THR A 249 24.41 0.68 21.12
N HIS A 250 24.39 -0.06 20.01
CA HIS A 250 25.11 0.28 18.78
C HIS A 250 24.13 0.53 17.63
N VAL A 251 23.92 1.80 17.25
CA VAL A 251 23.00 2.16 16.16
C VAL A 251 23.79 2.79 15.01
N GLN A 252 23.62 2.24 13.81
CA GLN A 252 24.24 2.73 12.58
C GLN A 252 23.18 3.11 11.56
N LEU A 253 23.37 4.26 10.91
CA LEU A 253 22.67 4.64 9.70
C LEU A 253 23.67 4.64 8.54
N LYS A 254 23.50 3.73 7.59
CA LYS A 254 24.30 3.64 6.37
C LYS A 254 23.48 4.16 5.19
N VAL A 255 24.00 5.19 4.56
CA VAL A 255 23.37 5.89 3.42
C VAL A 255 24.39 6.05 2.31
N LYS A 256 23.97 5.93 1.04
CA LYS A 256 24.82 6.30 -0.10
C LYS A 256 25.06 7.81 -0.13
N ARG A 257 24.03 8.58 0.19
CA ARG A 257 24.11 10.04 0.32
C ARG A 257 23.10 10.56 1.34
N LEU A 258 23.57 11.47 2.20
CA LEU A 258 22.74 12.30 3.06
C LEU A 258 23.03 13.76 2.76
N ARG A 259 22.00 14.58 2.52
CA ARG A 259 22.16 16.01 2.24
C ARG A 259 20.98 16.85 2.72
N GLY A 260 21.21 18.15 2.78
CA GLY A 260 20.19 19.17 3.07
C GLY A 260 20.15 19.57 4.55
N GLU A 261 19.05 20.20 4.95
CA GLU A 261 18.84 20.75 6.29
C GLU A 261 17.65 20.04 6.96
N GLY A 262 17.74 19.72 8.24
CA GLY A 262 16.69 18.99 8.96
C GLY A 262 17.20 18.44 10.28
N ALA A 263 16.38 17.64 10.96
CA ALA A 263 16.77 16.99 12.21
C ALA A 263 16.87 15.47 12.05
N ILE A 264 17.92 14.90 12.64
CA ILE A 264 18.04 13.46 12.82
C ILE A 264 18.00 13.21 14.32
N CYS A 265 17.03 12.42 14.76
CA CYS A 265 16.78 12.10 16.16
C CYS A 265 17.02 10.61 16.39
N LEU A 266 17.68 10.28 17.50
CA LEU A 266 17.89 8.91 17.94
C LEU A 266 17.11 8.70 19.23
N GLN A 267 16.27 7.67 19.27
CA GLN A 267 15.55 7.24 20.46
C GLN A 267 15.88 5.78 20.77
N THR A 268 16.44 5.55 21.95
CA THR A 268 16.71 4.21 22.47
C THR A 268 15.91 4.01 23.76
N VAL A 269 15.24 2.86 23.90
CA VAL A 269 14.49 2.54 25.12
C VAL A 269 15.35 1.62 25.98
N LYS A 270 15.99 2.18 27.01
CA LYS A 270 16.73 1.39 27.99
C LYS A 270 15.73 0.69 28.92
N VAL A 271 15.58 -0.63 28.82
CA VAL A 271 14.92 -1.39 29.88
C VAL A 271 15.81 -1.29 31.12
N ALA A 272 15.35 -0.60 32.17
CA ALA A 272 16.05 -0.64 33.45
C ALA A 272 16.07 -2.10 33.94
N PRO A 273 17.23 -2.66 34.35
CA PRO A 273 17.22 -3.99 34.93
C PRO A 273 16.40 -3.94 36.22
N CYS A 274 15.33 -4.73 36.29
CA CYS A 274 14.67 -5.02 37.57
C CYS A 274 15.72 -5.67 38.47
N LEU A 275 16.20 -4.94 39.47
CA LEU A 275 16.91 -5.52 40.61
C LEU A 275 15.90 -6.37 41.38
N TYR A 276 16.01 -7.69 41.29
CA TYR A 276 15.47 -8.64 42.26
C TYR A 276 16.61 -9.55 42.73
#